data_AF-A0A6G5NJ92-F1
#
_entry.id   AF-A0A6G5NJ92-F1
#
_cell.length_a   1.000
_cell.length_b   1.000
_cell.length_c   1.000
_cell.angle_alpha   90.00
_cell.angle_beta   90.00
_cell.angle_gamma   90.00
#
_symmetry.space_group_name_H-M   'P 1'
#
loop_
_entity.id
_entity.type
_entity.pdbx_description
1 polymer ?
#
loop_
_entity_poly.entity_id
_entity_poly.type
_entity_poly.pdbx_seq_one_letter_code
_entity_poly.pdbx_strand_id
1 'polypeptide(L)'
;HMNGSSVNTYTLINSAGKVQYVKFRWVPTLGEKYLLDEDIGTVAMAHPDGSFATEDLFTEIEAQNYPEWYMYIQTIDPSASLVLDFDPLDPTKTWPEDKFPMQRVGKLVLNQNAANFFNENEQLAFSPAHIVPGIGYSDDKLLQWRLVAYDDTQRYRIGPNFGFLPVNAPRCPVHNNRQDGLLNNANQTGAVNYYPSDFADQPLAKVYPVDSSSVGPAMRIRTIINNTDDFSQAGARFRSFDSARQARFVKRLSGLL
;
A
#
# COMPACT_ATOMS: atom_id res chain seq x y z
N HIS A 1 1.40 -11.32 -14.02
CA HIS A 1 2.86 -11.56 -14.10
C HIS A 1 3.72 -10.49 -13.41
N MET A 2 3.27 -9.93 -12.29
CA MET A 2 3.93 -8.80 -11.64
C MET A 2 3.92 -9.02 -10.13
N ASN A 3 4.98 -8.62 -9.43
CA ASN A 3 5.00 -8.62 -7.97
C ASN A 3 4.29 -7.38 -7.40
N GLY A 4 4.02 -7.41 -6.10
CA GLY A 4 3.53 -6.26 -5.36
C GLY A 4 4.35 -6.07 -4.08
N SER A 5 4.53 -4.83 -3.65
CA SER A 5 5.30 -4.49 -2.44
C SER A 5 4.62 -3.36 -1.69
N SER A 6 4.62 -3.40 -0.35
CA SER A 6 4.19 -2.26 0.46
C SER A 6 5.09 -1.04 0.28
N VAL A 7 6.35 -1.29 -0.12
CA VAL A 7 7.46 -0.32 -0.19
C VAL A 7 7.80 0.22 1.19
N ASN A 8 6.90 0.96 1.81
CA ASN A 8 7.05 1.48 3.16
C ASN A 8 7.03 0.35 4.19
N THR A 9 7.68 0.63 5.31
CA THR A 9 7.58 -0.15 6.53
C THR A 9 6.30 0.24 7.28
N TYR A 10 5.61 -0.75 7.85
CA TYR A 10 4.47 -0.57 8.75
C TYR A 10 4.80 -1.18 10.11
N THR A 11 3.86 -1.10 11.06
CA THR A 11 3.97 -1.82 12.34
C THR A 11 2.89 -2.89 12.46
N LEU A 12 3.23 -4.02 13.08
CA LEU A 12 2.28 -4.98 13.63
C LEU A 12 2.26 -4.84 15.15
N ILE A 13 1.07 -4.81 15.73
CA ILE A 13 0.85 -4.62 17.16
C ILE A 13 0.03 -5.80 17.69
N ASN A 14 0.62 -6.58 18.59
CA ASN A 14 -0.08 -7.72 19.18
C ASN A 14 -0.98 -7.31 20.36
N SER A 15 -1.73 -8.26 20.92
CA SER A 15 -2.65 -8.01 22.05
C SER A 15 -1.95 -7.52 23.33
N ALA A 16 -0.64 -7.76 23.48
CA ALA A 16 0.18 -7.27 24.58
C ALA A 16 0.79 -5.89 24.30
N GLY A 17 0.50 -5.28 23.15
CA GLY A 17 1.08 -4.00 22.72
C GLY A 17 2.52 -4.10 22.21
N LYS A 18 3.06 -5.31 21.98
CA LYS A 18 4.38 -5.47 21.38
C LYS A 18 4.33 -5.07 19.91
N VAL A 19 5.23 -4.19 19.51
CA VAL A 19 5.39 -3.68 18.15
C VAL A 19 6.46 -4.46 17.39
N GLN A 20 6.19 -4.77 16.12
CA GLN A 20 7.18 -5.24 15.15
C GLN A 20 7.08 -4.42 13.87
N TYR A 21 8.21 -4.07 13.27
CA TYR A 21 8.19 -3.53 11.91
C TYR A 21 7.82 -4.64 10.92
N VAL A 22 7.06 -4.29 9.89
CA VAL A 22 6.62 -5.22 8.85
C VAL A 22 6.73 -4.61 7.45
N LYS A 23 7.12 -5.41 6.47
CA LYS A 23 6.93 -5.14 5.03
C LYS A 23 6.07 -6.25 4.43
N PHE A 24 5.17 -5.88 3.51
CA PHE A 24 4.29 -6.81 2.81
C PHE A 24 4.74 -7.01 1.38
N ARG A 25 4.65 -8.25 0.88
CA ARG A 25 5.03 -8.61 -0.48
C ARG A 25 4.04 -9.58 -1.10
N TRP A 26 3.61 -9.27 -2.31
CA TRP A 26 2.78 -10.13 -3.14
C TRP A 26 3.66 -10.80 -4.19
N VAL A 27 3.68 -12.13 -4.18
CA VAL A 27 4.44 -12.94 -5.14
C VAL A 27 3.44 -13.61 -6.10
N PRO A 28 3.50 -13.33 -7.41
CA PRO A 28 2.56 -13.89 -8.37
C PRO A 28 2.79 -15.39 -8.53
N THR A 29 1.72 -16.18 -8.56
CA THR A 29 1.82 -17.64 -8.77
C THR A 29 2.31 -18.00 -10.17
N LEU A 30 2.01 -17.15 -11.16
CA LEU A 30 2.42 -17.30 -12.56
C LEU A 30 3.83 -16.75 -12.86
N GLY A 31 4.57 -16.34 -11.84
CA GLY A 31 5.89 -15.72 -11.98
C GLY A 31 5.86 -14.29 -12.55
N GLU A 32 7.03 -13.66 -12.52
CA GLU A 32 7.27 -12.33 -13.09
C GLU A 32 7.64 -12.45 -14.57
N LYS A 33 7.03 -11.60 -15.41
CA LYS A 33 7.39 -11.44 -16.83
C LYS A 33 7.58 -9.96 -17.12
N TYR A 34 8.42 -9.66 -18.11
CA TYR A 34 8.77 -8.29 -18.48
C TYR A 34 8.68 -8.15 -20.00
N LEU A 35 8.17 -7.02 -20.49
CA LEU A 35 8.28 -6.66 -21.91
C LEU A 35 9.71 -6.19 -22.20
N LEU A 36 10.30 -6.67 -23.29
CA LEU A 36 11.59 -6.20 -23.78
C LEU A 36 11.39 -5.05 -24.77
N ASP A 37 12.39 -4.17 -24.90
CA ASP A 37 12.32 -3.01 -25.81
C ASP A 37 11.98 -3.39 -27.26
N GLU A 38 12.41 -4.59 -27.70
CA GLU A 38 12.13 -5.12 -29.04
C GLU A 38 10.67 -5.55 -29.24
N ASP A 39 9.96 -5.92 -28.17
CA ASP A 39 8.56 -6.36 -28.21
C ASP A 39 7.57 -5.19 -28.09
N ILE A 40 8.02 -4.04 -27.57
CA ILE A 40 7.15 -2.87 -27.31
C ILE A 40 6.44 -2.42 -28.57
N GLY A 41 7.14 -2.38 -29.71
CA GLY A 41 6.55 -1.97 -30.99
C GLY A 41 5.40 -2.87 -31.42
N THR A 42 5.58 -4.19 -31.31
CA THR A 42 4.56 -5.19 -31.65
C THR A 42 3.35 -5.08 -30.73
N VAL A 43 3.58 -4.94 -29.41
CA VAL A 43 2.48 -4.79 -28.45
C VAL A 43 1.72 -3.49 -28.68
N ALA A 44 2.43 -2.38 -28.92
CA ALA A 44 1.81 -1.09 -29.21
C ALA A 44 1.01 -1.10 -30.52
N MET A 45 1.43 -1.86 -31.53
CA MET A 45 0.66 -2.04 -32.77
C MET A 45 -0.60 -2.89 -32.57
N ALA A 46 -0.54 -3.91 -31.71
CA ALA A 46 -1.67 -4.77 -31.40
C ALA A 46 -2.71 -4.06 -30.50
N HIS A 47 -2.26 -3.20 -29.60
CA HIS A 47 -3.10 -2.45 -28.66
C HIS A 47 -2.80 -0.94 -28.77
N PRO A 48 -3.26 -0.26 -29.84
CA PRO A 48 -2.91 1.13 -30.13
C PRO A 48 -3.42 2.14 -29.10
N ASP A 49 -4.37 1.75 -28.25
CA ASP A 49 -4.90 2.54 -27.13
C ASP A 49 -4.15 2.30 -25.81
N GLY A 50 -3.14 1.42 -25.81
CA GLY A 50 -2.34 1.07 -24.63
C GLY A 50 -3.07 0.18 -23.61
N SER A 51 -4.22 -0.41 -23.98
CA SER A 51 -5.08 -1.16 -23.06
C SER A 51 -4.61 -2.59 -22.77
N PHE A 52 -3.50 -3.05 -23.34
CA PHE A 52 -3.07 -4.46 -23.33
C PHE A 52 -3.14 -5.14 -21.95
N ALA A 53 -2.70 -4.48 -20.87
CA ALA A 53 -2.71 -5.07 -19.53
C ALA A 53 -4.12 -5.08 -18.90
N THR A 54 -4.96 -4.10 -19.25
CA THR A 54 -6.37 -4.05 -18.83
C THR A 54 -7.16 -5.14 -19.54
N GLU A 55 -6.95 -5.30 -20.85
CA GLU A 55 -7.59 -6.33 -21.67
C GLU A 55 -7.17 -7.74 -21.23
N ASP A 56 -5.88 -7.97 -20.96
CA ASP A 56 -5.33 -9.22 -20.41
C ASP A 56 -6.02 -9.59 -19.09
N LEU A 57 -6.02 -8.68 -18.10
CA LEU A 57 -6.66 -8.94 -16.81
C LEU A 57 -8.16 -9.25 -16.94
N PHE A 58 -8.88 -8.47 -17.73
CA PHE A 58 -10.32 -8.64 -17.93
C PHE A 58 -10.62 -10.00 -18.58
N THR A 59 -9.90 -10.33 -19.66
CA THR A 59 -10.10 -11.54 -20.45
C THR A 59 -9.76 -12.79 -19.66
N GLU A 60 -8.66 -12.79 -18.90
CA GLU A 60 -8.27 -13.93 -18.08
C GLU A 60 -9.30 -14.21 -16.96
N ILE A 61 -9.88 -13.16 -16.36
CA ILE A 61 -10.95 -13.32 -15.37
C ILE A 61 -12.23 -13.87 -16.01
N GLU A 62 -12.65 -13.36 -17.18
CA GLU A 62 -13.80 -13.91 -17.93
C GLU A 62 -13.60 -15.38 -18.31
N ALA A 63 -12.36 -15.74 -18.69
CA ALA A 63 -11.98 -17.11 -19.04
C ALA A 63 -11.80 -18.02 -17.81
N GLN A 64 -12.05 -17.54 -16.60
CA GLN A 64 -11.85 -18.25 -15.32
C GLN A 64 -10.38 -18.62 -15.01
N ASN A 65 -9.43 -17.98 -15.70
CA ASN A 65 -8.00 -18.09 -15.44
C ASN A 65 -7.58 -17.05 -14.40
N TYR A 66 -8.07 -17.23 -13.17
CA TYR A 66 -7.93 -16.22 -12.13
C TYR A 66 -6.47 -15.95 -11.75
N PRO A 67 -6.00 -14.70 -11.85
CA PRO A 67 -4.65 -14.38 -11.42
C PRO A 67 -4.55 -14.41 -9.89
N GLU A 68 -3.45 -14.99 -9.40
CA GLU A 68 -3.24 -15.22 -7.97
C GLU A 68 -1.89 -14.70 -7.48
N TRP A 69 -1.86 -14.30 -6.21
CA TRP A 69 -0.65 -13.90 -5.51
C TRP A 69 -0.59 -14.50 -4.11
N TYR A 70 0.58 -14.98 -3.70
CA TYR A 70 0.85 -15.28 -2.30
C TYR A 70 1.28 -14.02 -1.55
N MET A 71 0.66 -13.78 -0.38
CA MET A 71 1.11 -12.75 0.54
C MET A 71 2.24 -13.29 1.41
N TYR A 72 3.32 -12.54 1.46
CA TYR A 72 4.41 -12.73 2.41
C TYR A 72 4.61 -11.49 3.26
N ILE A 73 5.10 -11.69 4.47
CA ILE A 73 5.60 -10.62 5.34
C ILE A 73 7.07 -10.87 5.71
N GLN A 74 7.81 -9.80 5.89
CA GLN A 74 9.06 -9.79 6.64
C GLN A 74 8.82 -8.99 7.91
N THR A 75 9.42 -9.40 9.04
CA THR A 75 9.27 -8.70 10.32
C THR A 75 10.62 -8.39 10.94
N ILE A 76 10.76 -7.20 11.52
CA ILE A 76 11.95 -6.77 12.28
C ILE A 76 11.50 -6.34 13.67
N ASP A 77 12.16 -6.84 14.71
CA ASP A 77 11.98 -6.27 16.06
C ASP A 77 12.65 -4.88 16.07
N PRO A 78 11.95 -3.80 16.46
CA PRO A 78 12.53 -2.45 16.45
C PRO A 78 13.85 -2.36 17.23
N SER A 79 14.04 -3.17 18.27
CA SER A 79 15.32 -3.24 19.01
C SER A 79 16.49 -3.83 18.19
N ALA A 80 16.20 -4.72 17.24
CA ALA A 80 17.17 -5.34 16.34
C ALA A 80 17.50 -4.46 15.11
N SER A 81 16.80 -3.34 14.90
CA SER A 81 17.08 -2.39 13.82
C SER A 81 18.49 -1.80 13.88
N LEU A 82 19.10 -1.77 15.07
CA LEU A 82 20.46 -1.28 15.31
C LEU A 82 21.55 -2.12 14.61
N VAL A 83 21.20 -3.29 14.05
CA VAL A 83 22.14 -4.19 13.36
C VAL A 83 22.19 -3.91 11.85
N LEU A 84 21.35 -3.00 11.34
CA LEU A 84 21.33 -2.65 9.92
C LEU A 84 22.25 -1.47 9.62
N ASP A 85 22.98 -1.57 8.51
CA ASP A 85 23.83 -0.51 7.97
C ASP A 85 23.01 0.57 7.23
N PHE A 86 21.68 0.56 7.35
CA PHE A 86 20.75 1.52 6.76
C PHE A 86 19.51 1.67 7.65
N ASP A 87 18.77 2.75 7.49
CA ASP A 87 17.51 2.97 8.21
C ASP A 87 16.40 2.02 7.68
N PRO A 88 15.82 1.11 8.50
CA PRO A 88 14.77 0.20 8.05
C PRO A 88 13.46 0.90 7.67
N LEU A 89 13.30 2.18 8.02
CA LEU A 89 12.16 3.03 7.68
C LEU A 89 12.42 3.86 6.41
N ASP A 90 13.62 3.79 5.82
CA ASP A 90 13.90 4.42 4.53
C ASP A 90 13.26 3.62 3.39
N PRO A 91 12.28 4.18 2.65
CA PRO A 91 11.60 3.47 1.57
C PRO A 91 12.48 3.23 0.34
N THR A 92 13.68 3.81 0.27
CA THR A 92 14.67 3.49 -0.78
C THR A 92 15.39 2.16 -0.50
N LYS A 93 15.18 1.55 0.66
CA LYS A 93 15.85 0.34 1.13
C LYS A 93 14.93 -0.88 1.15
N THR A 94 15.51 -2.02 0.78
CA THR A 94 14.94 -3.36 0.91
C THR A 94 15.55 -4.07 2.12
N TRP A 95 14.80 -5.02 2.68
CA TRP A 95 15.28 -5.82 3.81
C TRP A 95 15.87 -7.15 3.32
N PRO A 96 17.11 -7.50 3.75
CA PRO A 96 17.79 -8.71 3.30
C PRO A 96 17.00 -9.97 3.70
N GLU A 97 16.63 -10.78 2.71
CA GLU A 97 15.81 -11.99 2.90
C GLU A 97 16.55 -13.10 3.68
N ASP A 98 17.88 -13.11 3.64
CA ASP A 98 18.74 -14.03 4.40
C ASP A 98 18.75 -13.72 5.91
N LYS A 99 18.56 -12.44 6.29
CA LYS A 99 18.47 -12.02 7.69
C LYS A 99 17.03 -11.98 8.19
N PHE A 100 16.10 -11.57 7.34
CA PHE A 100 14.68 -11.43 7.64
C PHE A 100 13.86 -12.25 6.64
N PRO A 101 13.71 -13.57 6.86
CA PRO A 101 13.07 -14.45 5.88
C PRO A 101 11.59 -14.10 5.69
N MET A 102 11.11 -14.29 4.45
CA MET A 102 9.71 -14.11 4.12
C MET A 102 8.84 -15.19 4.76
N GLN A 103 7.73 -14.78 5.36
CA GLN A 103 6.74 -15.64 6.01
C GLN A 103 5.43 -15.58 5.24
N ARG A 104 4.93 -16.73 4.77
CA ARG A 104 3.68 -16.78 4.00
C ARG A 104 2.48 -16.56 4.92
N VAL A 105 1.61 -15.62 4.55
CA VAL A 105 0.39 -15.26 5.30
C VAL A 105 -0.87 -15.82 4.64
N GLY A 106 -0.97 -15.73 3.32
CA GLY A 106 -2.21 -16.07 2.62
C GLY A 106 -2.09 -16.02 1.11
N LYS A 107 -3.24 -16.04 0.42
CA LYS A 107 -3.37 -15.97 -1.03
C LYS A 107 -4.47 -14.99 -1.42
N LEU A 108 -4.21 -14.14 -2.40
CA LEU A 108 -5.18 -13.31 -3.10
C LEU A 108 -5.52 -13.96 -4.44
N VAL A 109 -6.81 -14.03 -4.77
CA VAL A 109 -7.31 -14.51 -6.06
C VAL A 109 -8.27 -13.43 -6.57
N LEU A 110 -8.01 -12.89 -7.76
CA LEU A 110 -8.95 -11.98 -8.42
C LEU A 110 -9.85 -12.80 -9.32
N ASN A 111 -11.12 -12.94 -8.96
CA ASN A 111 -12.05 -13.86 -9.60
C ASN A 111 -13.31 -13.21 -10.16
N GLN A 112 -13.37 -11.87 -10.17
CA GLN A 112 -14.54 -11.15 -10.65
C GLN A 112 -14.12 -9.80 -11.24
N ASN A 113 -14.63 -9.50 -12.43
CA ASN A 113 -14.49 -8.20 -13.07
C ASN A 113 -15.46 -7.18 -12.45
N ALA A 114 -15.08 -5.90 -12.51
CA ALA A 114 -15.97 -4.80 -12.14
C ALA A 114 -17.23 -4.82 -13.03
N ALA A 115 -18.42 -4.73 -12.42
CA ALA A 115 -19.66 -4.72 -13.20
C ALA A 115 -19.84 -3.40 -13.96
N ASN A 116 -19.33 -2.30 -13.40
CA ASN A 116 -19.21 -1.03 -14.09
C ASN A 116 -17.85 -0.36 -13.81
N PHE A 117 -17.05 -0.17 -14.86
CA PHE A 117 -15.69 0.38 -14.73
C PHE A 117 -15.67 1.75 -14.03
N PHE A 118 -16.57 2.67 -14.37
CA PHE A 118 -16.57 4.00 -13.76
C PHE A 118 -16.94 3.95 -12.27
N ASN A 119 -17.98 3.20 -11.92
CA ASN A 119 -18.48 3.14 -10.55
C ASN A 119 -17.59 2.32 -9.60
N GLU A 120 -16.87 1.32 -10.11
CA GLU A 120 -16.09 0.38 -9.29
C GLU A 120 -14.57 0.49 -9.47
N ASN A 121 -14.08 1.00 -10.61
CA ASN A 121 -12.64 1.19 -10.81
C ASN A 121 -12.26 2.67 -10.78
N GLU A 122 -12.91 3.53 -11.56
CA GLU A 122 -12.55 4.95 -11.63
C GLU A 122 -12.85 5.69 -10.30
N GLN A 123 -13.93 5.34 -9.62
CA GLN A 123 -14.31 5.92 -8.32
C GLN A 123 -13.69 5.22 -7.10
N LEU A 124 -12.87 4.19 -7.31
CA LEU A 124 -12.20 3.48 -6.23
C LEU A 124 -11.19 4.39 -5.50
N ALA A 125 -11.12 4.25 -4.19
CA ALA A 125 -10.30 5.09 -3.32
C ALA A 125 -9.53 4.24 -2.30
N PHE A 126 -8.21 4.15 -2.49
CA PHE A 126 -7.29 3.53 -1.53
C PHE A 126 -6.48 4.59 -0.79
N SER A 127 -6.26 4.40 0.51
CA SER A 127 -5.43 5.29 1.31
C SER A 127 -4.59 4.47 2.29
N PRO A 128 -3.28 4.72 2.40
CA PRO A 128 -2.46 4.09 3.44
C PRO A 128 -2.93 4.40 4.86
N ALA A 129 -3.73 5.46 5.07
CA ALA A 129 -4.33 5.80 6.37
C ALA A 129 -5.50 4.88 6.76
N HIS A 130 -5.97 4.02 5.86
CA HIS A 130 -7.03 3.05 6.15
C HIS A 130 -6.44 1.73 6.66
N ILE A 131 -6.06 1.71 7.94
CA ILE A 131 -5.57 0.51 8.65
C ILE A 131 -6.67 -0.12 9.50
N VAL A 132 -6.42 -1.35 9.94
CA VAL A 132 -7.26 -2.08 10.90
C VAL A 132 -6.48 -2.34 12.20
N PRO A 133 -7.15 -2.52 13.35
CA PRO A 133 -6.47 -2.84 14.61
C PRO A 133 -5.47 -3.99 14.47
N GLY A 134 -4.27 -3.78 15.00
CA GLY A 134 -3.14 -4.71 14.87
C GLY A 134 -2.15 -4.36 13.76
N ILE A 135 -2.50 -3.45 12.85
CA ILE A 135 -1.58 -2.82 11.89
C ILE A 135 -1.48 -1.34 12.25
N GLY A 136 -0.27 -0.79 12.29
CA GLY A 136 0.00 0.63 12.53
C GLY A 136 0.97 1.21 11.51
N TYR A 137 1.28 2.49 11.68
CA TYR A 137 2.24 3.22 10.83
C TYR A 137 3.64 3.17 11.43
N SER A 138 4.67 3.24 10.58
CA SER A 138 6.02 3.57 11.02
C SER A 138 6.32 5.06 10.81
N ASP A 139 7.46 5.53 11.30
CA ASP A 139 7.95 6.90 11.11
C ASP A 139 8.62 7.14 9.74
N ASP A 140 8.34 6.29 8.75
CA ASP A 140 8.77 6.51 7.37
C ASP A 140 8.18 7.84 6.87
N LYS A 141 9.05 8.82 6.60
CA LYS A 141 8.64 10.20 6.25
C LYS A 141 7.78 10.24 4.98
N LEU A 142 7.98 9.32 4.04
CA LEU A 142 7.17 9.25 2.83
C LEU A 142 5.80 8.66 3.17
N LEU A 143 5.74 7.59 3.96
CA LEU A 143 4.48 7.03 4.43
C LEU A 143 3.64 8.07 5.16
N GLN A 144 4.24 8.81 6.09
CA GLN A 144 3.57 9.84 6.89
C GLN A 144 2.88 10.90 6.01
N TRP A 145 3.50 11.32 4.92
CA TRP A 145 2.86 12.23 3.96
C TRP A 145 1.70 11.58 3.21
N ARG A 146 1.87 10.31 2.79
CA ARG A 146 0.82 9.55 2.09
C ARG A 146 -0.43 9.34 2.96
N LEU A 147 -0.32 9.34 4.29
CA LEU A 147 -1.47 9.23 5.19
C LEU A 147 -2.48 10.38 4.99
N VAL A 148 -2.01 11.56 4.58
CA VAL A 148 -2.88 12.73 4.37
C VAL A 148 -3.22 12.91 2.89
N ALA A 149 -2.22 12.75 2.02
CA ALA A 149 -2.33 13.12 0.61
C ALA A 149 -3.43 12.35 -0.15
N TYR A 150 -3.62 11.06 0.16
CA TYR A 150 -4.59 10.22 -0.55
C TYR A 150 -6.02 10.62 -0.24
N ASP A 151 -6.37 10.75 1.04
CA ASP A 151 -7.72 11.18 1.41
C ASP A 151 -8.01 12.61 0.95
N ASP A 152 -7.01 13.50 1.01
CA ASP A 152 -7.13 14.88 0.55
C ASP A 152 -7.51 14.94 -0.94
N THR A 153 -6.75 14.23 -1.79
CA THR A 153 -7.06 14.19 -3.22
C THR A 153 -8.38 13.47 -3.51
N GLN A 154 -8.78 12.46 -2.72
CA GLN A 154 -10.06 11.76 -2.89
C GLN A 154 -11.26 12.66 -2.59
N ARG A 155 -11.17 13.50 -1.55
CA ARG A 155 -12.19 14.50 -1.24
C ARG A 155 -12.36 15.50 -2.37
N TYR A 156 -11.28 15.88 -3.05
CA TYR A 156 -11.32 16.74 -4.22
C TYR A 156 -11.86 16.04 -5.47
N ARG A 157 -11.33 14.84 -5.78
CA ARG A 157 -11.60 14.10 -7.03
C ARG A 157 -13.00 13.51 -7.09
N ILE A 158 -13.48 12.92 -5.99
CA ILE A 158 -14.76 12.20 -5.93
C ILE A 158 -15.79 13.02 -5.15
N GLY A 159 -15.37 13.65 -4.06
CA GLY A 159 -16.23 14.43 -3.18
C GLY A 159 -16.04 14.07 -1.70
N PRO A 160 -16.54 14.88 -0.77
CA PRO A 160 -16.32 14.71 0.67
C PRO A 160 -16.87 13.38 1.23
N ASN A 161 -17.85 12.81 0.55
CA ASN A 161 -18.59 11.61 0.93
C ASN A 161 -18.18 10.36 0.11
N PHE A 162 -16.99 10.36 -0.51
CA PHE A 162 -16.49 9.27 -1.37
C PHE A 162 -16.52 7.87 -0.69
N GLY A 163 -16.39 7.83 0.64
CA GLY A 163 -16.44 6.59 1.42
C GLY A 163 -17.81 5.92 1.49
N PHE A 164 -18.89 6.60 1.05
CA PHE A 164 -20.23 6.00 0.96
C PHE A 164 -20.54 5.37 -0.41
N LEU A 165 -19.67 5.55 -1.41
CA LEU A 165 -19.83 4.85 -2.68
C LEU A 165 -19.73 3.34 -2.45
N PRO A 166 -20.57 2.50 -3.10
CA PRO A 166 -20.62 1.06 -2.83
C PRO A 166 -19.26 0.34 -2.88
N VAL A 167 -18.35 0.79 -3.76
CA VAL A 167 -17.02 0.20 -3.90
C VAL A 167 -16.05 0.58 -2.76
N ASN A 168 -16.25 1.76 -2.15
CA ASN A 168 -15.42 2.28 -1.06
C ASN A 168 -16.04 2.01 0.33
N ALA A 169 -17.32 1.70 0.37
CA ALA A 169 -18.07 1.50 1.60
C ALA A 169 -17.53 0.28 2.37
N PRO A 170 -17.25 0.42 3.67
CA PRO A 170 -16.83 -0.72 4.48
C PRO A 170 -17.95 -1.76 4.56
N ARG A 171 -17.55 -3.03 4.67
CA ARG A 171 -18.49 -4.14 4.85
C ARG A 171 -18.95 -4.31 6.31
N CYS A 172 -18.32 -3.62 7.25
CA CYS A 172 -18.70 -3.60 8.67
C CYS A 172 -19.58 -2.38 9.00
N PRO A 173 -20.35 -2.42 10.12
CA PRO A 173 -21.14 -1.29 10.55
C PRO A 173 -20.30 -0.03 10.81
N VAL A 174 -20.83 1.13 10.42
CA VAL A 174 -20.20 2.44 10.64
C VAL A 174 -21.12 3.29 11.50
N HIS A 175 -20.62 3.71 12.65
CA HIS A 175 -21.30 4.65 13.54
C HIS A 175 -20.33 5.78 13.88
N ASN A 176 -20.72 7.01 13.54
CA ASN A 176 -19.94 8.22 13.84
C ASN A 176 -20.87 9.43 13.86
N ASN A 177 -20.29 10.61 14.10
CA ASN A 177 -21.00 11.88 14.18
C ASN A 177 -20.84 12.76 12.93
N ARG A 178 -20.32 12.22 11.82
CA ARG A 178 -20.15 12.99 10.59
C ARG A 178 -21.50 13.12 9.88
N GLN A 179 -21.83 14.33 9.44
CA GLN A 179 -23.07 14.64 8.73
C GLN A 179 -22.82 15.56 7.52
N ASP A 180 -23.87 15.75 6.71
CA ASP A 180 -23.91 16.70 5.59
C ASP A 180 -22.87 16.40 4.49
N GLY A 181 -22.48 17.42 3.72
CA GLY A 181 -21.57 17.31 2.58
C GLY A 181 -22.26 16.93 1.27
N LEU A 182 -21.60 17.26 0.16
CA LEU A 182 -22.12 16.99 -1.19
C LEU A 182 -22.40 15.49 -1.39
N LEU A 183 -23.55 15.18 -1.99
CA LEU A 183 -23.99 13.80 -2.30
C LEU A 183 -23.97 12.85 -1.09
N ASN A 184 -24.27 13.36 0.11
CA ASN A 184 -24.46 12.50 1.28
C ASN A 184 -25.71 11.64 1.11
N ASN A 185 -25.54 10.33 1.04
CA ASN A 185 -26.61 9.34 0.99
C ASN A 185 -26.70 8.50 2.28
N ALA A 186 -25.97 8.90 3.34
CA ALA A 186 -25.97 8.20 4.61
C ALA A 186 -27.35 8.30 5.28
N ASN A 187 -27.89 7.16 5.69
CA ASN A 187 -29.16 7.09 6.42
C ASN A 187 -28.93 7.22 7.94
N GLN A 188 -28.27 8.31 8.37
CA GLN A 188 -28.09 8.61 9.79
C GLN A 188 -29.34 9.32 10.34
N THR A 189 -29.83 8.88 11.50
CA THR A 189 -31.02 9.42 12.17
C THR A 189 -30.70 9.79 13.61
N GLY A 190 -31.41 10.77 14.17
CA GLY A 190 -31.28 11.19 15.56
C GLY A 190 -30.81 12.64 15.68
N ALA A 191 -30.99 13.23 16.86
CA ALA A 191 -30.69 14.64 17.11
C ALA A 191 -29.26 14.89 17.63
N VAL A 192 -28.50 13.83 17.94
CA VAL A 192 -27.16 13.93 18.57
C VAL A 192 -26.07 13.55 17.56
N ASN A 193 -25.34 14.57 17.12
CA ASN A 193 -24.21 14.49 16.18
C ASN A 193 -22.89 14.95 16.84
N TYR A 194 -22.76 14.78 18.16
CA TYR A 194 -21.59 15.21 18.92
C TYR A 194 -21.34 14.27 20.10
N TYR A 195 -20.10 14.25 20.58
CA TYR A 195 -19.68 13.47 21.74
C TYR A 195 -18.72 14.31 22.63
N PRO A 196 -18.84 14.27 23.96
CA PRO A 196 -19.87 13.56 24.74
C PRO A 196 -21.24 14.27 24.69
N SER A 197 -22.33 13.54 24.96
CA SER A 197 -23.70 14.07 25.00
C SER A 197 -24.51 13.49 26.14
N ASP A 198 -25.33 14.32 26.79
CA ASP A 198 -26.28 13.92 27.84
C ASP A 198 -27.63 13.46 27.29
N PHE A 199 -27.90 13.67 25.99
CA PHE A 199 -29.21 13.43 25.37
C PHE A 199 -29.34 12.06 24.70
N ALA A 200 -28.23 11.41 24.39
CA ALA A 200 -28.23 10.06 23.82
C ALA A 200 -26.94 9.34 24.20
N ASP A 201 -27.07 8.06 24.57
CA ASP A 201 -25.91 7.19 24.73
C ASP A 201 -25.27 6.95 23.35
N GLN A 202 -23.97 7.21 23.25
CA GLN A 202 -23.21 7.01 22.03
C GLN A 202 -22.08 6.01 22.29
N PRO A 203 -22.11 4.82 21.67
CA PRO A 203 -21.14 3.79 21.96
C PRO A 203 -19.74 4.25 21.55
N LEU A 204 -18.82 4.22 22.50
CA LEU A 204 -17.41 4.47 22.25
C LEU A 204 -16.81 3.37 21.37
N ALA A 205 -15.87 3.76 20.52
CA ALA A 205 -15.07 2.80 19.77
C ALA A 205 -14.30 1.88 20.73
N LYS A 206 -14.18 0.60 20.37
CA LYS A 206 -13.32 -0.33 21.10
C LYS A 206 -11.88 0.18 21.06
N VAL A 207 -11.23 0.16 22.22
CA VAL A 207 -9.82 0.53 22.35
C VAL A 207 -8.96 -0.69 22.05
N TYR A 208 -7.97 -0.51 21.18
CA TYR A 208 -6.97 -1.52 20.85
C TYR A 208 -5.59 -0.99 21.24
N PRO A 209 -4.61 -1.87 21.49
CA PRO A 209 -3.23 -1.45 21.64
C PRO A 209 -2.76 -0.62 20.44
N VAL A 210 -2.17 0.53 20.72
CA VAL A 210 -1.54 1.40 19.73
C VAL A 210 -0.06 1.52 20.04
N ASP A 211 0.73 1.84 19.03
CA ASP A 211 2.15 2.12 19.23
C ASP A 211 2.27 3.44 20.02
N SER A 212 2.80 3.34 21.25
CA SER A 212 3.05 4.48 22.12
C SER A 212 4.54 4.84 22.18
N SER A 213 5.36 4.31 21.27
CA SER A 213 6.76 4.67 21.19
C SER A 213 6.93 6.16 20.89
N SER A 214 7.91 6.77 21.54
CA SER A 214 8.23 8.19 21.37
C SER A 214 9.58 8.33 20.69
N VAL A 215 9.59 9.03 19.55
CA VAL A 215 10.81 9.33 18.80
C VAL A 215 11.45 10.60 19.36
N GLY A 216 12.17 10.45 20.47
CA GLY A 216 13.05 11.49 21.00
C GLY A 216 12.36 12.68 21.68
N PRO A 217 13.11 13.77 21.98
CA PRO A 217 12.57 14.94 22.66
C PRO A 217 11.51 15.64 21.78
N ALA A 218 10.53 16.30 22.42
CA ALA A 218 9.44 17.01 21.77
C ALA A 218 9.91 18.27 20.98
N MET A 219 10.72 18.07 19.94
CA MET A 219 11.25 19.11 19.08
C MET A 219 10.85 18.83 17.62
N ARG A 220 10.31 19.83 16.94
CA ARG A 220 10.02 19.74 15.50
C ARG A 220 11.25 20.14 14.71
N ILE A 221 11.82 19.20 13.97
CA ILE A 221 13.01 19.42 13.14
C ILE A 221 12.73 19.06 11.68
N ARG A 222 13.35 19.81 10.76
CA ARG A 222 13.38 19.48 9.33
C ARG A 222 14.79 19.04 8.99
N THR A 223 14.99 17.74 8.92
CA THR A 223 16.31 17.15 8.63
C THR A 223 16.16 15.91 7.76
N ILE A 224 17.22 15.58 7.04
CA ILE A 224 17.37 14.30 6.34
C ILE A 224 17.57 13.21 7.43
N ILE A 225 17.20 11.96 7.12
CA ILE A 225 17.51 10.84 8.01
C ILE A 225 19.03 10.70 8.16
N ASN A 226 19.45 10.10 9.28
CA ASN A 226 20.84 9.70 9.42
C ASN A 226 21.10 8.46 8.56
N ASN A 227 22.33 8.27 8.10
CA ASN A 227 22.77 7.09 7.37
C ASN A 227 21.93 6.79 6.10
N THR A 228 22.01 7.71 5.12
CA THR A 228 21.23 7.60 3.87
C THR A 228 21.64 6.42 3.00
N ASP A 229 22.91 6.01 3.01
CA ASP A 229 23.45 4.91 2.20
C ASP A 229 22.86 4.85 0.77
N ASP A 230 23.04 5.93 0.01
CA ASP A 230 22.30 6.14 -1.25
C ASP A 230 22.71 5.19 -2.38
N PHE A 231 23.85 4.49 -2.25
CA PHE A 231 24.47 3.77 -3.36
C PHE A 231 24.64 2.26 -3.14
N SER A 232 24.74 1.77 -1.90
CA SER A 232 25.13 0.37 -1.67
C SER A 232 24.08 -0.61 -2.18
N GLN A 233 22.79 -0.39 -1.87
CA GLN A 233 21.72 -1.25 -2.35
C GLN A 233 21.51 -1.16 -3.87
N ALA A 234 21.68 0.03 -4.46
CA ALA A 234 21.61 0.19 -5.92
C ALA A 234 22.72 -0.62 -6.62
N GLY A 235 23.96 -0.53 -6.13
CA GLY A 235 25.07 -1.31 -6.64
C GLY A 235 24.88 -2.81 -6.44
N ALA A 236 24.39 -3.24 -5.28
CA ALA A 236 24.07 -4.64 -5.01
C ALA A 236 22.99 -5.17 -5.95
N ARG A 237 21.94 -4.38 -6.20
CA ARG A 237 20.87 -4.75 -7.13
C ARG A 237 21.37 -4.92 -8.55
N PHE A 238 22.18 -4.00 -9.06
CA PHE A 238 22.77 -4.14 -10.39
C PHE A 238 23.66 -5.40 -10.52
N ARG A 239 24.48 -5.68 -9.50
CA ARG A 239 25.32 -6.89 -9.46
C ARG A 239 24.52 -8.19 -9.34
N SER A 240 23.30 -8.14 -8.81
CA SER A 240 22.41 -9.31 -8.71
C SER A 240 21.79 -9.73 -10.05
N PHE A 241 21.85 -8.88 -11.07
CA PHE A 241 21.32 -9.19 -12.39
C PHE A 241 22.25 -10.16 -13.14
N ASP A 242 21.66 -11.03 -13.96
CA ASP A 242 22.42 -11.76 -14.98
C ASP A 242 23.04 -10.79 -16.01
N SER A 243 24.09 -11.23 -16.70
CA SER A 243 24.84 -10.40 -17.65
C SER A 243 23.97 -9.83 -18.78
N ALA A 244 22.96 -10.58 -19.24
CA ALA A 244 22.06 -10.11 -20.30
C ALA A 244 21.15 -8.98 -19.79
N ARG A 245 20.63 -9.10 -18.57
CA ARG A 245 19.86 -8.03 -17.91
C ARG A 245 20.71 -6.80 -17.61
N GLN A 246 21.96 -6.96 -17.20
CA GLN A 246 22.90 -5.83 -17.04
C GLN A 246 23.10 -5.08 -18.36
N ALA A 247 23.35 -5.80 -19.46
CA ALA A 247 23.52 -5.19 -20.78
C ALA A 247 22.27 -4.43 -21.23
N ARG A 248 21.07 -5.01 -21.06
CA ARG A 248 19.80 -4.32 -21.36
C ARG A 248 19.62 -3.06 -20.52
N PHE A 249 19.92 -3.12 -19.23
CA PHE A 249 19.84 -1.97 -18.32
C PHE A 249 20.78 -0.83 -18.77
N VAL A 250 22.04 -1.14 -19.08
CA VAL A 250 23.01 -0.15 -19.57
C VAL A 250 22.55 0.46 -20.89
N LYS A 251 22.13 -0.36 -21.86
CA LYS A 251 21.63 0.10 -23.17
C LYS A 251 20.45 1.07 -23.00
N ARG A 252 19.50 0.72 -22.13
CA ARG A 252 18.32 1.56 -21.87
C ARG A 252 18.72 2.89 -21.25
N LEU A 253 19.58 2.88 -20.22
CA LEU A 253 20.05 4.12 -19.60
C LEU A 253 20.85 5.00 -20.55
N SER A 254 21.74 4.41 -21.36
CA SER A 254 22.53 5.17 -22.33
C SER A 254 21.69 5.82 -23.43
N GLY A 255 20.49 5.27 -23.72
CA GLY A 255 19.56 5.89 -24.67
C GLY A 255 18.72 7.02 -24.08
N LEU A 256 18.71 7.17 -22.75
CA LEU A 256 17.98 8.22 -22.04
C LEU A 256 18.85 9.42 -21.66
N LEU A 257 20.17 9.21 -21.58
CA LEU A 257 21.19 10.24 -21.28
C LEU A 257 21.71 10.86 -22.58
#